data_AF-A0A431IJY6-F1
#
_entry.id   AF-A0A431IJY6-F1
#
_cell.length_a   1.000
_cell.length_b   1.000
_cell.length_c   1.000
_cell.angle_alpha   90.00
_cell.angle_beta   90.00
_cell.angle_gamma   90.00
#
_symmetry.space_group_name_H-M   'P 1'
#
loop_
_entity.id
_entity.type
_entity.pdbx_description
1 polymer ?
#
loop_
_entity_poly.entity_id
_entity_poly.type
_entity_poly.pdbx_seq_one_letter_code
_entity_poly.pdbx_strand_id
1 'polypeptide(L)' 'MADFCRQCSEQVLGIPDSDYLGDLSGISTAEDTAKGLYASVICEGCGFIQVDHTGRCIGGPNCQETHTYAGATGT' A
#
# COMPACT_ATOMS: atom_id res chain seq x y z
N MET A 1 15.64 2.71 -6.61
CA MET A 1 14.56 2.17 -7.46
C MET A 1 13.33 2.22 -6.59
N ALA A 2 12.24 2.85 -7.01
CA ALA A 2 11.05 2.79 -6.17
C ALA A 2 10.45 1.38 -6.28
N ASP A 3 9.70 0.98 -5.26
CA ASP A 3 9.09 -0.34 -5.19
C ASP A 3 7.61 -0.25 -5.56
N PHE A 4 6.95 -1.38 -5.76
CA PHE A 4 5.51 -1.44 -5.97
C PHE A 4 4.78 -1.58 -4.64
N CYS A 5 3.64 -0.88 -4.49
CA CYS A 5 2.73 -1.18 -3.39
C CYS A 5 2.19 -2.60 -3.53
N ARG A 6 1.70 -3.14 -2.41
CA ARG A 6 1.21 -4.52 -2.36
C ARG A 6 0.23 -4.86 -3.47
N GLN A 7 -0.68 -3.93 -3.78
CA GLN A 7 -1.64 -4.13 -4.87
C GLN A 7 -1.02 -4.03 -6.27
N CYS A 8 -0.07 -3.13 -6.50
CA CYS A 8 0.64 -3.05 -7.79
C CYS A 8 1.56 -4.25 -8.01
N SER A 9 2.15 -4.83 -6.95
CA SER A 9 2.97 -6.05 -7.09
C SER A 9 2.15 -7.22 -7.61
N GLU A 10 0.89 -7.35 -7.19
CA GLU A 10 -0.03 -8.34 -7.74
C GLU A 10 -0.38 -8.04 -9.20
N GLN A 11 -0.72 -6.80 -9.52
CA GLN A 11 -1.16 -6.43 -10.87
C GLN A 11 -0.05 -6.42 -11.92
N VAL A 12 1.14 -5.94 -11.56
CA VAL A 12 2.25 -5.73 -12.50
C VAL A 12 3.20 -6.92 -12.52
N LEU A 13 3.50 -7.50 -11.35
CA LEU A 13 4.47 -8.59 -11.23
C LEU A 13 3.81 -9.97 -11.12
N GLY A 14 2.48 -10.03 -10.93
CA GLY A 14 1.76 -11.29 -10.71
C GLY A 14 2.08 -11.94 -9.37
N ILE A 15 2.62 -11.19 -8.41
CA ILE A 15 2.94 -11.68 -7.07
C ILE A 15 1.66 -11.67 -6.25
N PRO A 16 1.11 -12.82 -5.83
CA PRO A 16 -0.14 -12.84 -5.08
C PRO A 16 0.02 -12.06 -3.78
N ASP A 17 -1.06 -11.43 -3.30
CA ASP A 17 -1.05 -10.59 -2.11
C ASP A 17 -0.49 -11.31 -0.86
N SER A 18 -0.63 -12.64 -0.78
CA SER A 18 -0.07 -13.49 0.29
C SER A 18 1.45 -13.59 0.30
N ASP A 19 2.08 -13.40 -0.86
CA ASP A 19 3.52 -13.62 -1.06
C ASP A 19 4.26 -12.27 -1.22
N TYR A 20 3.56 -11.17 -0.97
CA TYR A 20 4.15 -9.84 -1.01
C TYR A 20 5.19 -9.66 0.11
N LEU A 21 6.43 -9.42 -0.31
CA LEU A 21 7.59 -9.15 0.55
C LEU A 21 8.30 -7.84 0.13
N GLY A 22 7.57 -6.90 -0.48
CA GLY A 22 8.14 -5.64 -0.97
C GLY A 22 8.64 -4.74 0.16
N ASP A 23 9.58 -3.86 -0.17
CA ASP A 23 10.24 -2.89 0.70
C ASP A 23 9.25 -1.85 1.28
N LEU A 24 8.05 -1.72 0.71
CA LEU A 24 7.00 -0.87 1.29
C LEU A 24 6.30 -1.52 2.50
N SER A 25 6.52 -2.81 2.75
CA SER A 25 6.11 -3.50 3.98
C SER A 25 7.06 -3.19 5.13
N GLY A 26 6.53 -2.95 6.33
CA GLY A 26 7.33 -2.71 7.53
C GLY A 26 7.96 -1.31 7.64
N ILE A 27 7.66 -0.38 6.72
CA ILE A 27 8.06 1.03 6.85
C ILE A 27 7.40 1.71 8.05
N SER A 28 6.17 1.31 8.37
CA SER A 28 5.44 1.72 9.57
C SER A 28 5.04 0.50 10.39
N THR A 29 4.56 0.71 11.61
CA THR A 29 4.12 -0.38 12.49
C THR A 29 2.61 -0.62 12.40
N ALA A 30 2.17 -1.81 12.80
CA ALA A 30 0.74 -2.10 12.93
C ALA A 30 0.04 -1.12 13.91
N GLU A 31 0.77 -0.65 14.94
CA GLU A 31 0.29 0.33 15.91
C GLU A 31 0.07 1.71 15.28
N ASP A 32 0.93 2.12 14.33
CA ASP A 32 0.75 3.35 13.56
C ASP A 32 -0.49 3.25 12.68
N THR A 33 -0.63 2.13 11.96
CA THR A 33 -1.82 1.85 11.13
C THR A 33 -3.10 1.89 11.98
N ALA A 34 -3.09 1.30 13.18
CA ALA A 34 -4.22 1.33 14.11
C ALA A 34 -4.57 2.74 14.61
N LYS A 35 -3.62 3.68 14.59
CA LYS A 35 -3.83 5.10 14.91
C LYS A 35 -4.18 5.95 13.67
N GLY A 36 -4.33 5.34 12.49
CA GLY A 36 -4.56 6.05 11.23
C GLY A 36 -3.34 6.80 10.71
N LEU A 37 -2.14 6.40 11.13
CA LEU A 37 -0.87 6.92 10.64
C LEU A 37 -0.34 6.00 9.54
N TYR A 38 0.02 6.60 8.40
CA TYR A 38 0.41 5.87 7.19
C TYR A 38 1.72 6.42 6.63
N ALA A 39 2.50 5.55 6.00
CA ALA A 39 3.77 5.93 5.39
C ALA A 39 3.53 6.55 4.01
N SER A 40 4.08 7.74 3.77
CA SER A 40 4.07 8.37 2.44
C SER A 40 5.25 7.86 1.63
N VAL A 41 4.97 7.27 0.46
CA VAL A 41 5.96 6.55 -0.36
C VAL A 41 5.74 6.82 -1.84
N ILE A 42 6.74 6.49 -2.65
CA ILE A 42 6.63 6.49 -4.11
C ILE A 42 6.46 5.04 -4.56
N CYS A 43 5.39 4.78 -5.31
CA CYS A 43 5.10 3.52 -5.99
C CYS A 43 5.33 3.68 -7.50
N GLU A 44 6.03 2.75 -8.14
CA GLU A 44 6.27 2.79 -9.59
C GLU A 44 4.97 2.63 -10.42
N GLY A 45 3.91 2.06 -9.84
CA GLY A 45 2.61 1.91 -10.49
C GLY A 45 1.60 3.03 -10.17
N CYS A 46 1.57 3.51 -8.92
CA CYS A 46 0.58 4.49 -8.47
C CYS A 46 1.10 5.92 -8.33
N GLY A 47 2.42 6.14 -8.43
CA GLY A 47 3.04 7.42 -8.08
C GLY A 47 3.16 7.64 -6.58
N PHE A 48 2.99 8.88 -6.12
CA PHE A 48 3.09 9.24 -4.70
C PHE A 48 1.81 8.87 -3.94
N ILE A 49 1.92 7.99 -2.94
CA ILE A 49 0.79 7.36 -2.26
C ILE A 49 1.03 7.25 -0.75
N GLN A 50 0.00 6.80 -0.03
CA GLN A 50 0.10 6.39 1.38
C GLN A 50 -0.17 4.90 1.53
N VAL A 51 0.67 4.21 2.29
CA VAL A 51 0.57 2.78 2.57
C VAL A 51 0.48 2.50 4.08
N ASP A 52 -0.23 1.43 4.43
CA ASP A 52 -0.20 0.87 5.77
C ASP A 52 1.08 0.08 6.05
N HIS A 53 1.20 -0.46 7.27
CA HIS A 53 2.35 -1.26 7.70
C HIS A 53 2.64 -2.49 6.85
N THR A 54 1.68 -2.95 6.04
CA THR A 54 1.85 -4.10 5.13
C THR A 54 2.27 -3.69 3.72
N GLY A 55 2.47 -2.38 3.48
CA GLY A 55 2.73 -1.85 2.14
C GLY A 55 1.47 -1.78 1.27
N ARG A 56 0.27 -1.95 1.86
CA ARG A 56 -1.00 -1.83 1.16
C ARG A 56 -1.42 -0.37 1.11
N CYS A 57 -1.70 0.13 -0.08
CA CYS A 57 -2.19 1.48 -0.28
C CYS A 57 -3.60 1.66 0.30
N ILE A 58 -3.83 2.77 1.00
CA ILE A 58 -5.04 3.00 1.82
C ILE A 58 -6.27 3.49 1.03
N GLY A 59 -6.21 3.52 -0.30
CA GLY A 59 -7.36 3.70 -1.21
C GLY A 59 -7.80 5.14 -1.51
N GLY A 60 -8.76 5.28 -2.42
CA GLY A 60 -9.31 6.57 -2.87
C GLY A 60 -8.34 7.36 -3.78
N PRO A 61 -8.25 8.70 -3.69
CA PRO A 61 -7.27 9.49 -4.45
C PRO A 61 -5.82 9.22 -4.05
N ASN A 62 -5.60 8.48 -2.96
CA ASN A 62 -4.28 8.09 -2.48
C ASN A 62 -3.70 6.89 -3.22
N CYS A 63 -4.43 6.36 -4.22
CA CYS A 63 -3.95 5.39 -5.18
C CYS A 63 -4.44 5.75 -6.58
N GLN A 64 -3.54 5.78 -7.58
CA GLN A 64 -3.91 6.12 -8.97
C GLN A 64 -4.68 4.97 -9.66
N GLU A 65 -4.30 3.73 -9.39
CA GLU A 65 -5.09 2.56 -9.74
C GLU A 65 -6.25 2.44 -8.73
N THR A 66 -7.47 2.17 -9.21
CA THR A 66 -8.68 2.05 -8.36
C THR A 66 -8.61 0.78 -7.52
N HIS A 67 -7.68 0.72 -6.56
CA HIS A 67 -7.51 -0.41 -5.68
C HIS A 67 -8.52 -0.36 -4.54
N THR A 68 -9.26 -1.45 -4.36
CA THR A 68 -10.15 -1.61 -3.21
C THR A 68 -9.32 -1.83 -1.94
N TYR A 69 -9.45 -0.91 -0.98
CA TYR A 69 -8.86 -1.06 0.35
C TYR A 69 -9.93 -1.54 1.33
N ALA A 70 -9.83 -2.79 1.78
CA ALA A 70 -10.80 -3.39 2.70
C ALA A 70 -10.75 -2.81 4.13
N GLY A 71 -9.73 -2.00 4.46
CA GLY A 71 -9.56 -1.37 5.77
C GLY A 71 -10.20 0.01 5.91
N ALA A 72 -10.84 0.56 4.87
CA ALA A 72 -11.53 1.86 4.92
C ALA A 72 -12.97 1.70 5.46
N THR A 73 -13.13 1.29 6.72
CA THR A 73 -14.36 1.60 7.46
C THR A 73 -14.15 2.92 8.18
N GLY A 74 -14.70 4.01 7.63
CA GLY A 74 -14.60 5.31 8.31
C GLY A 74 -15.16 6.54 7.58
N THR A 75 -16.40 6.48 7.09
CA THR A 75 -17.53 7.43 7.24
C THR A 75 -18.49 7.39 6.05
#